data_AF-A0A2A2IAL3-F1
#
_entry.id   AF-A0A2A2IAL3-F1
#
_cell.length_a   1.000
_cell.length_b   1.000
_cell.length_c   1.000
_cell.angle_alpha   90.00
_cell.angle_beta   90.00
_cell.angle_gamma   90.00
#
_symmetry.space_group_name_H-M   'P 1'
#
loop_
_entity.id
_entity.type
_entity.pdbx_description
1 polymer ?
#
loop_
_entity_poly.entity_id
_entity_poly.type
_entity_poly.pdbx_seq_one_letter_code
_entity_poly.pdbx_strand_id
1 'polypeptide(L)' 'MDKLMATDHTTIGRLETHLSELVQLVVNHGTYHRRNLASMIRQQGYPSVPTDYIMYLYDRQAEN' A
#
# COMPACT_ATOMS: atom_id res chain seq x y z
N MET A 1 -4.25 -16.49 -13.76
CA MET A 1 -3.78 -15.54 -14.80
C MET A 1 -4.33 -14.17 -14.46
N ASP A 2 -3.57 -13.12 -14.75
CA ASP A 2 -3.97 -11.73 -14.53
C ASP A 2 -5.17 -11.35 -15.42
N LYS A 3 -6.13 -10.59 -14.88
CA LYS A 3 -7.44 -10.36 -15.51
C LYS A 3 -7.56 -8.92 -15.99
N LEU A 4 -8.04 -8.73 -17.23
CA LEU A 4 -8.42 -7.41 -17.73
C LEU A 4 -9.67 -6.89 -17.00
N MET A 5 -9.58 -5.65 -16.54
CA MET A 5 -10.60 -4.90 -15.82
C MET A 5 -10.89 -3.59 -16.56
N ALA A 6 -12.13 -3.12 -16.46
CA ALA A 6 -12.52 -1.81 -16.94
C ALA A 6 -13.17 -1.04 -15.80
N THR A 7 -12.78 0.23 -15.63
CA THR A 7 -13.38 1.13 -14.64
C THR A 7 -13.81 2.42 -15.33
N ASP A 8 -15.05 2.84 -15.12
CA ASP A 8 -15.59 4.08 -15.66
C ASP A 8 -15.58 5.16 -14.57
N HIS A 9 -14.90 6.27 -14.83
CA HIS A 9 -14.94 7.46 -13.99
C HIS A 9 -15.75 8.56 -14.68
N THR A 10 -16.69 9.16 -13.96
CA THR A 10 -17.65 10.13 -14.50
C THR A 10 -17.00 11.34 -15.17
N THR A 11 -15.79 11.72 -14.75
CA THR A 11 -15.05 12.86 -15.31
C THR A 11 -13.73 12.49 -16.02
N ILE A 12 -13.17 11.30 -15.78
CA ILE A 12 -11.84 10.91 -16.30
C ILE A 12 -11.98 9.93 -17.46
N GLY A 13 -13.18 9.36 -17.65
CA GLY A 13 -13.48 8.40 -18.71
C GLY A 13 -13.22 6.96 -18.29
N ARG A 14 -13.17 6.08 -19.29
CA ARG A 14 -12.95 4.64 -19.11
C ARG A 14 -11.46 4.32 -19.08
N LEU A 15 -11.05 3.55 -18.08
CA LEU A 15 -9.72 2.97 -17.99
C LEU A 15 -9.82 1.46 -18.16
N GLU A 16 -9.07 0.91 -19.11
CA GLU A 16 -8.82 -0.53 -19.21
C GLU A 16 -7.44 -0.83 -18.62
N THR A 17 -7.39 -1.78 -17.69
CA THR A 17 -6.19 -2.07 -16.89
C THR A 17 -6.25 -3.50 -16.39
N HIS A 18 -5.12 -4.04 -15.94
CA HIS A 18 -5.07 -5.36 -15.33
C HIS A 18 -5.41 -5.31 -13.83
N LEU A 19 -5.95 -6.42 -13.32
CA LEU A 19 -6.22 -6.58 -11.89
C LEU A 19 -4.94 -6.38 -11.06
N SER A 20 -3.80 -6.88 -11.55
CA SER A 20 -2.51 -6.67 -10.90
C SER A 20 -2.14 -5.19 -10.73
N GLU A 21 -2.43 -4.35 -11.73
CA GLU A 21 -2.17 -2.90 -11.69
C GLU A 21 -3.06 -2.20 -10.66
N LEU A 22 -4.33 -2.60 -10.56
CA LEU A 22 -5.24 -2.10 -9.51
C LEU A 22 -4.78 -2.50 -8.11
N VAL A 23 -4.30 -3.74 -7.93
CA VAL A 23 -3.72 -4.17 -6.64
C VAL A 23 -2.48 -3.33 -6.33
N GLN A 24 -1.59 -3.13 -7.31
CA GLN A 24 -0.38 -2.32 -7.14
C GLN A 24 -0.72 -0.87 -6.76
N LEU A 25 -1.74 -0.28 -7.39
CA LEU A 25 -2.24 1.05 -7.06
C LEU A 25 -2.69 1.14 -5.60
N VAL A 26 -3.51 0.21 -5.13
CA VAL A 26 -4.01 0.18 -3.74
C VAL A 26 -2.86 0.01 -2.75
N VAL A 27 -1.93 -0.90 -3.02
CA VAL A 27 -0.73 -1.12 -2.19
C VAL A 27 0.13 0.13 -2.12
N ASN A 28 0.39 0.78 -3.25
CA ASN A 28 1.17 2.01 -3.31
C ASN A 28 0.48 3.15 -2.56
N HIS A 29 -0.83 3.33 -2.75
CA HIS A 29 -1.61 4.37 -2.10
C HIS A 29 -1.63 4.20 -0.58
N GLY A 30 -1.83 2.97 -0.10
CA GLY A 30 -1.77 2.65 1.33
C GLY A 30 -0.38 2.90 1.91
N THR A 31 0.68 2.56 1.18
CA THR A 31 2.08 2.79 1.61
C THR A 31 2.41 4.28 1.68
N TYR A 32 1.92 5.07 0.71
CA TYR A 32 2.05 6.53 0.71
C TYR A 32 1.45 7.17 1.97
N HIS A 33 0.18 6.88 2.27
CA HIS A 33 -0.49 7.44 3.46
C HIS A 33 0.21 7.03 4.75
N ARG A 34 0.62 5.77 4.84
CA ARG A 34 1.33 5.25 6.01
C ARG A 34 2.67 5.96 6.23
N ARG A 35 3.42 6.24 5.16
CA ARG A 35 4.67 7.00 5.25
C ARG A 35 4.43 8.43 5.74
N ASN A 36 3.33 9.07 5.31
CA ASN A 36 2.95 10.39 5.81
C ASN A 36 2.70 10.36 7.33
N LEU A 37 1.95 9.36 7.82
CA LEU A 37 1.72 9.18 9.26
C LEU A 37 3.01 8.89 10.03
N ALA A 38 3.88 8.01 9.51
CA ALA A 38 5.17 7.73 10.13
C ALA A 38 6.05 8.98 10.22
N SER A 39 6.00 9.85 9.21
CA SER A 39 6.66 11.16 9.23
C SER A 39 6.09 12.06 10.32
N MET A 40 4.76 12.16 10.42
CA MET A 40 4.09 12.96 11.45
C MET A 40 4.44 12.47 12.87
N ILE A 41 4.47 11.15 13.11
CA ILE A 41 4.87 10.57 14.40
C ILE A 41 6.32 10.95 14.75
N ARG A 42 7.24 10.89 13.78
CA ARG A 42 8.64 11.30 13.97
C ARG A 42 8.78 12.79 14.25
N GLN A 43 7.98 13.63 13.60
CA GLN A 43 7.95 15.08 13.87
C GLN A 43 7.50 15.40 15.30
N GLN A 44 6.68 14.55 15.93
CA GLN A 44 6.31 14.65 17.34
C GLN A 44 7.39 14.12 18.30
N GLY A 45 8.53 13.66 17.80
CA GLY A 45 9.64 13.12 18.61
C GLY A 45 9.53 11.63 18.94
N TYR A 46 8.54 10.92 18.40
CA TYR A 46 8.35 9.49 18.65
C TYR A 46 8.96 8.63 17.53
N PRO A 47 9.51 7.45 17.85
CA PRO A 47 9.94 6.50 16.83
C PRO A 47 8.73 5.95 16.06
N SER A 48 8.84 5.84 14.74
CA SER A 48 7.85 5.11 13.93
C SER A 48 8.16 3.61 13.94
N VAL A 49 7.13 2.77 13.78
CA VAL A 49 7.28 1.31 13.69
C VAL A 49 7.49 0.89 12.22
N PRO A 50 8.43 -0.03 11.92
CA PRO A 50 8.53 -0.66 10.60
C PRO A 50 7.24 -1.41 10.25
N THR A 51 6.79 -1.30 9.00
CA THR A 51 5.54 -1.97 8.55
C THR A 51 5.74 -2.71 7.22
N ASP A 52 6.99 -2.96 6.87
CA ASP A 52 7.37 -3.72 5.70
C ASP A 52 6.96 -5.18 5.89
N TYR A 53 6.53 -5.82 4.80
CA TYR A 53 6.09 -7.21 4.85
C TYR A 53 7.19 -8.17 5.33
N ILE A 54 8.45 -7.88 4.98
CA ILE A 54 9.60 -8.67 5.44
C ILE A 54 9.74 -8.60 6.96
N MET A 55 9.53 -7.43 7.57
CA MET A 55 9.59 -7.28 9.03
C MET A 55 8.50 -8.11 9.71
N TYR A 56 7.27 -8.08 9.17
CA TYR A 56 6.18 -8.94 9.63
C TYR A 56 6.53 -10.44 9.57
N LEU A 57 7.21 -10.89 8.50
CA LEU A 57 7.63 -12.29 8.39
C LEU A 57 8.68 -12.67 9.44
N TYR A 58 9.64 -11.78 9.71
CA TYR A 58 10.63 -12.00 10.78
C TYR A 58 9.98 -12.02 12.17
N ASP A 59 9.07 -11.08 12.46
CA ASP A 59 8.34 -11.05 13.73
C ASP A 59 7.57 -12.36 13.94
N ARG A 60 6.87 -12.85 12.90
CA ARG A 60 6.16 -14.13 12.94
C ARG A 60 7.06 -15.35 13.11
N GLN A 61 8.31 -15.29 12.63
CA GLN A 61 9.26 -16.38 12.84
C GLN A 61 9.79 -16.37 14.28
N ALA A 62 9.99 -15.19 14.87
CA ALA A 62 10.46 -15.03 16.25
C ALA A 62 9.40 -15.42 17.30
N GLU A 63 8.11 -15.42 16.93
CA GLU A 63 6.99 -15.83 17.79
C GLU A 63 6.77 -17.36 17.87
N ASN A 64 7.48 -18.17 17.08
CA ASN A 64 7.42 -19.65 17.11
C ASN A 64 8.62 -20.26 17.85
#